data_AF-A0A810B5Q8-F1
#
_entry.id   AF-A0A810B5Q8-F1
#
_cell.length_a   1.000
_cell.length_b   1.000
_cell.length_c   1.000
_cell.angle_alpha   90.00
_cell.angle_beta   90.00
_cell.angle_gamma   90.00
#
_symmetry.space_group_name_H-M   'P 1'
#
loop_
_entity.id
_entity.type
_entity.pdbx_description
1 polymer ?
#
loop_
_entity_poly.entity_id
_entity_poly.type
_entity_poly.pdbx_seq_one_letter_code
_entity_poly.pdbx_strand_id
1 'polypeptide(L)' 'MGERTLRRLLIIGASAAVRWAMRKDSTADSWLARMLALKPPMLVIVALANKMARIVWALMARGGTYRAPAAAK' A
#
# COMPACT_ATOMS: atom_id res chain seq x y z
N MET A 1 -10.50 -13.66 -15.61
CA MET A 1 -10.46 -13.85 -14.14
C MET A 1 -9.07 -13.44 -13.65
N GLY A 2 -8.96 -12.50 -12.71
CA GLY A 2 -7.66 -12.05 -12.20
C GLY A 2 -6.94 -13.11 -11.36
N GLU A 3 -5.62 -13.18 -11.45
CA GLU A 3 -4.81 -14.20 -10.80
C GLU A 3 -4.89 -14.12 -9.27
N ARG A 4 -5.29 -15.23 -8.62
CA ARG A 4 -5.43 -15.30 -7.16
C ARG A 4 -4.09 -15.15 -6.44
N THR A 5 -3.01 -15.64 -7.05
CA THR A 5 -1.65 -15.59 -6.50
C THR A 5 -1.14 -14.15 -6.44
N LEU A 6 -1.23 -13.39 -7.54
CA LEU A 6 -0.91 -11.95 -7.53
C LEU A 6 -1.66 -11.18 -6.43
N ARG A 7 -2.96 -11.44 -6.25
CA ARG A 7 -3.74 -10.78 -5.20
C ARG A 7 -3.21 -11.11 -3.80
N ARG A 8 -2.87 -12.38 -3.55
CA ARG A 8 -2.27 -12.79 -2.27
C ARG A 8 -0.93 -12.11 -2.03
N LEU A 9 -0.06 -12.05 -3.04
CA LEU A 9 1.23 -11.38 -2.92
C LEU A 9 1.09 -9.89 -2.61
N LEU A 10 0.16 -9.19 -3.27
CA LEU A 10 -0.12 -7.78 -2.99
C LEU A 10 -0.63 -7.56 -1.56
N ILE A 11 -1.52 -8.43 -1.07
CA ILE A 11 -2.03 -8.36 0.31
C ILE A 11 -0.92 -8.63 1.32
N ILE A 12 -0.06 -9.63 1.07
CA ILE A 12 1.08 -9.96 1.96
C ILE A 12 2.06 -8.78 2.02
N GLY A 13 2.40 -8.20 0.86
CA GLY A 13 3.29 -7.02 0.79
C GLY A 13 2.71 -5.81 1.53
N ALA A 14 1.43 -5.51 1.32
CA ALA A 14 0.72 -4.46 2.06
C ALA A 14 0.69 -4.74 3.57
N SER A 15 0.49 -6.00 3.98
CA SER A 15 0.49 -6.40 5.40
C SER A 15 1.84 -6.19 6.06
N ALA A 16 2.94 -6.46 5.35
CA ALA A 16 4.29 -6.18 5.84
C ALA A 16 4.53 -4.68 6.01
N ALA A 17 4.14 -3.87 5.01
CA ALA A 17 4.28 -2.41 5.05
C ALA A 17 3.48 -1.78 6.19
N VAL A 18 2.22 -2.20 6.39
CA VAL A 18 1.37 -1.72 7.49
C VAL A 18 1.97 -2.10 8.84
N ARG A 19 2.43 -3.35 9.02
CA ARG A 19 3.08 -3.77 10.27
C ARG A 19 4.35 -2.98 10.56
N TRP A 20 5.14 -2.67 9.54
CA TRP A 20 6.33 -1.83 9.70
C TRP A 20 5.96 -0.41 10.11
N ALA A 21 4.92 0.17 9.50
CA ALA A 21 4.43 1.50 9.84
C ALA A 21 3.76 1.60 11.21
N MET A 22 3.23 0.50 11.75
CA MET A 22 2.73 0.45 13.12
C MET A 22 3.87 0.34 14.15
N ARG A 23 5.00 -0.27 13.78
CA ARG A 23 6.15 -0.47 14.69
C ARG A 23 7.08 0.72 14.74
N LYS A 24 7.39 1.28 13.58
CA LYS A 24 8.10 2.54 13.48
C LYS A 24 7.03 3.59 13.74
N ASP A 25 7.08 4.29 14.87
CA ASP A 25 6.20 5.43 15.16
C ASP A 25 6.28 6.38 13.95
N SER A 26 5.36 6.16 13.02
CA SER A 26 5.51 6.65 11.66
C SER A 26 5.14 8.10 11.76
N THR A 27 6.08 8.97 11.37
CA THR A 27 5.87 10.42 11.22
C THR A 27 4.40 10.70 10.97
N ALA A 28 3.78 11.38 11.94
CA ALA A 28 2.33 11.53 12.10
C ALA A 28 1.61 12.04 10.83
N ASP A 29 2.36 12.58 9.86
CA ASP A 29 1.89 13.10 8.59
C ASP A 29 1.72 12.08 7.45
N SER A 30 2.11 10.81 7.62
CA SER A 30 1.90 9.82 6.57
C SER A 30 0.40 9.45 6.42
N TRP A 31 -0.08 9.35 5.17
CA TRP A 31 -1.45 8.88 4.87
C TRP A 31 -1.78 7.53 5.55
N LEU A 32 -0.78 6.67 5.67
CA LEU A 32 -0.92 5.35 6.29
C LEU A 32 -1.13 5.46 7.81
N ALA A 33 -0.38 6.33 8.50
CA ALA A 33 -0.58 6.62 9.92
C ALA A 33 -1.98 7.18 10.19
N ARG A 34 -2.45 8.13 9.36
CA ARG A 34 -3.80 8.69 9.46
C ARG A 34 -4.90 7.65 9.26
N MET A 35 -4.69 6.72 8.32
CA MET A 35 -5.64 5.62 8.12
C MET A 35 -5.64 4.63 9.28
N LEU A 36 -4.48 4.32 9.86
CA LEU A 36 -4.36 3.43 11.01
C LEU A 36 -4.96 4.03 12.29
N ALA A 37 -4.93 5.36 12.42
CA ALA A 37 -5.60 6.06 13.52
C ALA A 37 -7.13 6.00 13.43
N LEU A 38 -7.69 5.89 12.22
CA LEU A 38 -9.12 6.00 11.97
C LEU A 38 -9.80 4.66 11.65
N LYS A 39 -9.06 3.63 11.23
CA LYS A 39 -9.63 2.37 10.74
C LYS A 39 -8.88 1.14 11.25
N PRO A 40 -9.58 0.00 11.40
CA PRO A 40 -8.95 -1.29 11.67
C PRO A 40 -7.84 -1.63 10.65
N PRO A 41 -6.71 -2.21 11.11
CA PRO A 41 -5.53 -2.43 10.27
C PRO A 41 -5.81 -3.31 9.05
N MET A 42 -6.74 -4.26 9.15
CA MET A 42 -7.10 -5.15 8.05
C MET A 42 -7.72 -4.39 6.85
N LEU A 43 -8.51 -3.35 7.10
CA LEU A 43 -9.05 -2.49 6.05
C LEU A 43 -7.95 -1.64 5.40
N VAL A 44 -7.01 -1.15 6.21
CA VAL A 44 -5.87 -0.36 5.72
C VAL A 44 -4.96 -1.21 4.82
N ILE A 45 -4.72 -2.47 5.19
CA ILE A 45 -3.96 -3.43 4.38
C ILE A 45 -4.61 -3.64 3.01
N VAL A 46 -5.93 -3.88 2.97
CA VAL A 46 -6.65 -4.09 1.70
C VAL A 46 -6.63 -2.83 0.85
N ALA A 47 -6.84 -1.65 1.47
CA ALA A 47 -6.76 -0.37 0.77
C ALA A 47 -5.37 -0.12 0.18
N LEU A 48 -4.31 -0.43 0.93
CA LEU A 48 -2.93 -0.31 0.47
C LEU A 48 -2.63 -1.29 -0.67
N ALA A 49 -3.09 -2.54 -0.57
CA ALA A 49 -2.96 -3.52 -1.66
C ALA A 49 -3.67 -3.05 -2.94
N ASN A 50 -4.86 -2.48 -2.82
CA ASN A 50 -5.58 -1.92 -3.96
C ASN A 50 -4.85 -0.71 -4.57
N LYS A 51 -4.26 0.15 -3.74
CA LYS A 51 -3.41 1.26 -4.20
C LYS A 51 -2.20 0.75 -4.99
N MET A 52 -1.51 -0.27 -4.47
CA MET A 52 -0.38 -0.91 -5.17
C MET A 52 -0.83 -1.53 -6.50
N ALA A 53 -1.97 -2.23 -6.52
CA ALA A 53 -2.53 -2.80 -7.75
C ALA A 53 -2.79 -1.73 -8.82
N ARG A 54 -3.33 -0.57 -8.44
CA ARG A 54 -3.54 0.56 -9.36
C ARG A 54 -2.23 1.14 -9.90
N ILE A 55 -1.19 1.22 -9.07
CA ILE A 55 0.14 1.69 -9.51
C ILE A 55 0.73 0.70 -10.52
N VAL A 56 0.71 -0.60 -10.21
CA VAL A 56 1.19 -1.64 -11.11
C VAL A 56 0.41 -1.63 -12.42
N TRP A 57 -0.92 -1.52 -12.36
CA TRP A 57 -1.75 -1.41 -13.56
C TRP A 57 -1.38 -0.18 -14.39
N ALA A 58 -1.23 1.00 -13.78
CA ALA A 58 -0.85 2.21 -14.51
C ALA A 58 0.52 2.06 -15.18
N LEU A 59 1.47 1.42 -14.50
CA LEU A 59 2.81 1.16 -15.02
C LEU A 59 2.78 0.19 -16.21
N MET A 60 2.00 -0.89 -16.11
CA MET A 60 1.84 -1.86 -17.20
C MET A 60 1.06 -1.29 -18.37
N ALA A 61 0.01 -0.51 -18.12
CA ALA A 61 -0.88 0.00 -19.16
C ALA A 61 -0.31 1.19 -19.93
N ARG A 62 0.46 2.06 -19.26
CA ARG A 62 1.00 3.29 -19.86
C ARG A 62 2.50 3.22 -20.15
N GLY A 63 3.18 2.17 -19.67
CA GLY A 63 4.64 2.12 -19.63
C GLY A 63 5.21 3.15 -18.64
N GLY A 64 6.51 3.03 -18.37
CA GLY A 64 7.26 3.96 -17.53
C GLY A 64 8.04 3.28 -16.41
N THR A 65 8.79 4.08 -15.66
CA THR A 65 9.55 3.62 -14.49
C THR A 65 8.80 3.97 -13.21
N TYR A 66 8.75 3.03 -12.27
CA TYR A 66 8.17 3.29 -10.96
C TYR A 66 8.96 4.41 -10.27
N ARG A 67 8.27 5.51 -9.96
CA ARG A 67 8.79 6.57 -9.11
C ARG A 67 8.18 6.42 -7.74
N ALA A 68 9.02 6.21 -6.73
CA ALA A 68 8.57 6.21 -5.35
C ALA A 68 7.84 7.55 -5.09
N PRO A 69 6.64 7.53 -4.48
CA PRO A 69 5.97 8.76 -4.11
C PRO A 69 6.93 9.52 -3.18
N ALA A 70 7.24 10.77 -3.52
CA ALA A 70 8.01 11.63 -2.64
C ALA A 70 7.35 11.57 -1.25
N ALA A 71 8.14 11.25 -0.22
CA ALA A 71 7.64 11.27 1.14
C ALA A 71 7.07 12.67 1.35
N ALA A 72 5.74 12.76 1.45
CA ALA A 72 5.09 14.02 1.78
C ALA A 72 5.64 14.42 3.14
N LYS A 73 6.27 15.60 3.16
CA LYS A 73 6.91 16.19 4.33
C LYS A 73 5.88 16.46 5.41
#